data_AF-A0A9D8DEK1-F1
#
_entry.id   AF-A0A9D8DEK1-F1
#
_cell.length_a   1.000
_cell.length_b   1.000
_cell.length_c   1.000
_cell.angle_alpha   90.00
_cell.angle_beta   90.00
_cell.angle_gamma   90.00
#
_symmetry.space_group_name_H-M   'P 1'
#
loop_
_entity.id
_entity.type
_entity.pdbx_description
1 polymer ?
#
loop_
_entity_poly.entity_id
_entity_poly.type
_entity_poly.pdbx_seq_one_letter_code
_entity_poly.pdbx_strand_id
1 'polypeptide(L)'
;MLTVEILASELKLKLAAGASGEHEVRWVHSTELRDPTPWLSGGELLLTTGMQLDSATAQRKFVRLLADRGVAGLGFGTGFDHARVPRAVVTEASDRGLPLFEVPYEMPFIAITEAAANHLVNEHYDVLSRGIAVNERLERLVLKGGGLDEIAREIAAAVGGSSLVLDRRGERLAHGGRRPAADLVDSIREQVLSRGSAAAPFVPSQPELEGRALAHPVSPRGGDAEA
;
A
#
# COMPACT_ATOMS: atom_id res chain seq x y z
N MET A 1 -0.40 -1.52 -1.69
CA MET A 1 -0.86 -2.24 -2.88
C MET A 1 0.22 -3.22 -3.26
N LEU A 2 -0.12 -4.50 -3.35
CA LEU A 2 0.86 -5.52 -3.70
C LEU A 2 1.32 -5.34 -5.15
N THR A 3 2.62 -5.23 -5.36
CA THR A 3 3.22 -5.24 -6.69
C THR A 3 4.08 -6.47 -6.89
N VAL A 4 4.36 -6.78 -8.16
CA VAL A 4 5.29 -7.85 -8.54
C VAL A 4 6.67 -7.66 -7.91
N GLU A 5 7.17 -6.42 -7.84
CA GLU A 5 8.46 -6.09 -7.24
C GLU A 5 8.50 -6.39 -5.73
N ILE A 6 7.46 -6.00 -4.98
CA ILE A 6 7.36 -6.25 -3.54
C ILE A 6 7.40 -7.76 -3.26
N LEU A 7 6.55 -8.52 -3.96
CA LEU A 7 6.46 -9.97 -3.75
C LEU A 7 7.78 -10.67 -4.13
N ALA A 8 8.40 -10.27 -5.23
CA ALA A 8 9.67 -10.84 -5.67
C ALA A 8 10.80 -10.55 -4.67
N SER A 9 10.86 -9.34 -4.10
CA SER A 9 11.85 -8.97 -3.10
C SER A 9 11.67 -9.76 -1.79
N GLU A 10 10.43 -9.88 -1.30
CA GLU A 10 10.11 -10.60 -0.07
C GLU A 10 10.51 -12.08 -0.15
N LEU A 11 10.19 -12.71 -1.28
CA LEU A 11 10.43 -14.13 -1.52
C LEU A 11 11.79 -14.41 -2.16
N LYS A 12 12.58 -13.38 -2.45
CA LYS A 12 13.87 -13.49 -3.16
C LYS A 12 13.75 -14.23 -4.50
N LEU A 13 12.67 -13.99 -5.23
CA LEU A 13 12.44 -14.56 -6.54
C LEU A 13 13.43 -14.01 -7.55
N LYS A 14 13.95 -14.88 -8.41
CA LYS A 14 14.89 -14.49 -9.47
C LYS A 14 14.14 -14.11 -10.74
N LEU A 15 14.29 -12.85 -11.15
CA LEU A 15 13.77 -12.37 -12.42
C LEU A 15 14.53 -13.03 -13.59
N ALA A 16 13.80 -13.69 -14.47
CA ALA A 16 14.32 -14.39 -15.64
C ALA A 16 14.06 -13.62 -16.96
N ALA A 17 12.99 -12.84 -17.04
CA ALA A 17 12.69 -11.96 -18.19
C ALA A 17 11.74 -10.83 -17.80
N GLY A 18 11.63 -9.83 -18.70
CA GLY A 18 10.84 -8.62 -18.47
C GLY A 18 11.51 -7.69 -17.46
N ALA A 19 10.82 -6.61 -17.12
CA ALA A 19 11.19 -5.76 -16.00
C ALA A 19 10.27 -6.12 -14.82
N SER A 20 10.80 -6.22 -13.60
CA SER A 20 9.98 -6.23 -12.38
C SER A 20 9.37 -4.84 -12.20
N GLY A 21 8.31 -4.55 -12.95
CA GLY A 21 7.62 -3.26 -12.90
C GLY A 21 6.68 -3.15 -11.70
N GLU A 22 6.04 -1.99 -11.57
CA GLU A 22 4.97 -1.69 -10.60
C GLU A 22 3.64 -2.37 -10.98
N HIS A 23 3.68 -3.56 -11.60
CA HIS A 23 2.48 -4.30 -11.95
C HIS A 23 1.73 -4.71 -10.68
N GLU A 24 0.49 -4.24 -10.55
CA GLU A 24 -0.40 -4.58 -9.45
C GLU A 24 -0.73 -6.07 -9.48
N VAL A 25 -0.49 -6.75 -8.36
CA VAL A 25 -0.85 -8.14 -8.16
C VAL A 25 -2.11 -8.19 -7.31
N ARG A 26 -3.23 -8.55 -7.95
CA ARG A 26 -4.51 -8.70 -7.24
C ARG A 26 -4.69 -10.08 -6.60
N TRP A 27 -3.98 -11.08 -7.13
CA TRP A 27 -4.15 -12.48 -6.78
C TRP A 27 -2.98 -13.31 -7.31
N VAL A 28 -2.69 -14.45 -6.67
CA VAL A 28 -1.72 -15.44 -7.15
C VAL A 28 -2.43 -16.77 -7.37
N HIS A 29 -2.22 -17.39 -8.51
CA HIS A 29 -2.87 -18.67 -8.83
C HIS A 29 -1.95 -19.60 -9.60
N SER A 30 -1.98 -20.89 -9.26
CA SER A 30 -1.26 -21.91 -10.02
C SER A 30 -2.14 -22.54 -11.10
N THR A 31 -1.57 -22.84 -12.26
CA THR A 31 -2.27 -23.53 -13.35
C THR A 31 -1.32 -24.40 -14.16
N GLU A 32 -1.87 -25.47 -14.72
CA GLU A 32 -1.20 -26.34 -15.69
C GLU A 32 -1.99 -26.43 -17.01
N LEU A 33 -2.98 -25.56 -17.19
CA LEU A 33 -3.76 -25.49 -18.44
C LEU A 33 -2.93 -24.85 -19.56
N ARG A 34 -3.06 -25.38 -20.78
CA ARG A 34 -2.43 -24.78 -21.99
C ARG A 34 -2.99 -23.40 -22.33
N ASP A 35 -4.23 -23.13 -21.93
CA ASP A 35 -4.89 -21.84 -22.04
C ASP A 35 -5.77 -21.60 -20.81
N PRO A 36 -5.28 -20.89 -19.78
CA PRO A 36 -6.05 -20.55 -18.60
C PRO A 36 -6.87 -19.25 -18.77
N THR A 37 -6.72 -18.51 -19.87
CA THR A 37 -7.26 -17.16 -20.02
C THR A 37 -8.78 -17.02 -19.90
N PRO A 38 -9.62 -18.02 -20.24
CA PRO A 38 -11.06 -17.92 -20.05
C PRO A 38 -11.50 -17.72 -18.58
N TRP A 39 -10.65 -18.07 -17.62
CA TRP A 39 -10.96 -17.98 -16.18
C TRP A 39 -10.20 -16.86 -15.46
N LEU A 40 -9.37 -16.10 -16.18
CA LEU A 40 -8.60 -15.00 -15.61
C LEU A 40 -9.38 -13.69 -15.72
N SER A 41 -9.16 -12.79 -14.78
CA SER A 41 -9.67 -11.42 -14.76
C SER A 41 -8.63 -10.38 -15.22
N GLY A 42 -7.34 -10.71 -15.17
CA GLY A 42 -6.23 -9.79 -15.35
C GLY A 42 -5.72 -9.25 -14.00
N GLY A 43 -4.42 -8.95 -13.91
CA GLY A 43 -3.73 -8.55 -12.68
C GLY A 43 -3.29 -9.71 -11.79
N GLU A 44 -3.48 -10.96 -12.21
CA GLU A 44 -2.98 -12.13 -11.46
C GLU A 44 -1.47 -12.34 -11.70
N LEU A 45 -0.77 -12.86 -10.69
CA LEU A 45 0.53 -13.52 -10.90
C LEU A 45 0.26 -15.01 -11.06
N LEU A 46 0.52 -15.57 -12.25
CA LEU A 46 0.32 -16.99 -12.47
C LEU A 46 1.56 -17.81 -12.14
N LEU A 47 1.36 -19.00 -11.58
CA LEU A 47 2.40 -19.97 -11.30
C LEU A 47 2.17 -21.24 -12.14
N THR A 48 3.21 -21.76 -12.77
CA THR A 48 3.10 -23.02 -13.55
C THR A 48 4.42 -23.77 -13.52
N THR A 49 4.37 -25.10 -13.52
CA THR A 49 5.54 -25.95 -13.77
C THR A 49 5.79 -26.15 -15.27
N GLY A 50 4.84 -25.73 -16.12
CA GLY A 50 4.95 -25.85 -17.57
C GLY A 50 4.86 -27.28 -18.08
N MET A 51 4.22 -28.19 -17.32
CA MET A 51 4.06 -29.61 -17.63
C MET A 51 3.48 -29.83 -19.05
N GLN A 52 2.58 -28.95 -19.47
CA GLN A 52 1.92 -28.99 -20.77
C GLN A 52 2.62 -28.20 -21.88
N LEU A 53 3.78 -27.60 -21.60
CA LEU A 53 4.53 -26.72 -22.50
C LEU A 53 5.71 -27.46 -23.16
N ASP A 54 5.36 -28.52 -23.89
CA ASP A 54 6.25 -29.50 -24.55
C ASP A 54 7.07 -28.98 -25.73
N SER A 55 6.73 -27.81 -26.27
CA SER A 55 7.33 -27.27 -27.49
C SER A 55 7.49 -25.76 -27.42
N ALA A 56 8.49 -25.22 -28.14
CA ALA A 56 8.73 -23.78 -28.20
C ALA A 56 7.53 -22.99 -28.74
N THR A 57 6.71 -23.60 -29.60
CA THR A 57 5.47 -23.00 -30.11
C THR A 57 4.40 -22.92 -29.02
N ALA A 58 4.20 -23.99 -28.25
CA ALA A 58 3.27 -23.99 -27.11
C ALA A 58 3.71 -23.00 -26.03
N GLN A 59 5.00 -22.99 -25.70
CA GLN A 59 5.62 -22.07 -24.74
C GLN A 59 5.39 -20.60 -25.11
N ARG A 60 5.67 -20.22 -26.37
CA ARG A 60 5.40 -18.86 -26.84
C ARG A 60 3.91 -18.55 -26.77
N LYS A 61 3.06 -19.42 -27.33
CA LYS A 61 1.60 -19.22 -27.33
C LYS A 61 1.06 -18.98 -25.92
N PHE A 62 1.51 -19.74 -24.93
CA PHE A 62 1.12 -19.57 -23.54
C PHE A 62 1.46 -18.17 -23.01
N VAL A 63 2.70 -17.71 -23.20
CA VAL A 63 3.12 -16.36 -22.78
C VAL A 63 2.30 -15.27 -23.47
N ARG A 64 2.01 -15.42 -24.78
CA ARG A 64 1.15 -14.48 -25.52
C ARG A 64 -0.22 -14.35 -24.89
N LEU A 65 -0.87 -15.48 -24.62
CA LEU A 65 -2.19 -15.54 -24.01
C LEU A 65 -2.22 -14.80 -22.66
N LEU A 66 -1.22 -15.01 -21.80
CA LEU A 66 -1.16 -14.33 -20.50
C LEU A 66 -0.92 -12.83 -20.62
N ALA A 67 0.01 -12.43 -21.48
CA ALA A 67 0.30 -11.01 -21.72
C ALA A 67 -0.91 -10.29 -22.31
N ASP A 68 -1.57 -10.87 -23.32
CA ASP A 68 -2.75 -10.31 -23.97
C ASP A 68 -3.94 -10.22 -22.99
N ARG A 69 -4.02 -11.11 -22.00
CA ARG A 69 -5.05 -11.08 -20.94
C ARG A 69 -4.78 -10.05 -19.84
N GLY A 70 -3.58 -9.47 -19.80
CA GLY A 70 -3.17 -8.49 -18.78
C GLY A 70 -2.81 -9.12 -17.44
N VAL A 71 -2.21 -10.32 -17.45
CA VAL A 71 -1.65 -10.97 -16.26
C VAL A 71 -0.47 -10.13 -15.74
N ALA A 72 -0.35 -9.97 -14.43
CA ALA A 72 0.67 -9.15 -13.78
C ALA A 72 2.08 -9.76 -13.90
N GLY A 73 2.18 -11.09 -13.94
CA GLY A 73 3.44 -11.79 -14.18
C GLY A 73 3.30 -13.31 -14.21
N LEU A 74 4.41 -14.00 -14.46
CA LEU A 74 4.50 -15.45 -14.52
C LEU A 74 5.65 -15.97 -13.63
N GLY A 75 5.34 -16.81 -12.65
CA GLY A 75 6.30 -17.65 -11.96
C GLY A 75 6.39 -19.03 -12.62
N PHE A 76 7.57 -19.40 -13.09
CA PHE A 76 7.82 -20.67 -13.75
C PHE A 76 8.61 -21.59 -12.83
N GLY A 77 7.97 -22.68 -12.40
CA GLY A 77 8.54 -23.73 -11.56
C GLY A 77 9.58 -24.54 -12.32
N THR A 78 10.80 -24.61 -11.80
CA THR A 78 11.90 -25.41 -12.36
C THR A 78 12.25 -26.58 -11.44
N GLY A 79 12.94 -27.59 -11.98
CA GLY A 79 13.30 -28.81 -11.25
C GLY A 79 12.29 -29.96 -11.37
N PHE A 80 11.30 -29.81 -12.25
CA PHE A 80 10.36 -30.87 -12.67
C PHE A 80 10.71 -31.30 -14.12
N ASP A 81 9.74 -31.23 -15.05
CA ASP A 81 9.97 -31.49 -16.49
C ASP A 81 10.93 -30.49 -17.14
N HIS A 82 11.05 -29.30 -16.56
CA HIS A 82 11.95 -28.24 -17.02
C HIS A 82 13.02 -27.98 -15.96
N ALA A 83 14.27 -28.37 -16.27
CA ALA A 83 15.41 -28.10 -15.38
C ALA A 83 15.72 -26.61 -15.22
N ARG A 84 15.31 -25.78 -16.19
CA ARG A 84 15.43 -24.32 -16.21
C ARG A 84 14.25 -23.75 -16.99
N VAL A 85 13.96 -22.46 -16.80
CA VAL A 85 12.92 -21.77 -17.59
C VAL A 85 13.25 -21.86 -19.09
N PRO A 86 12.35 -22.38 -19.95
CA PRO A 86 12.65 -22.54 -21.37
C PRO A 86 12.96 -21.22 -22.07
N ARG A 87 13.97 -21.21 -22.94
CA ARG A 87 14.40 -19.99 -23.67
C ARG A 87 13.26 -19.33 -24.45
N ALA A 88 12.33 -20.11 -25.00
CA ALA A 88 11.20 -19.57 -25.74
C ALA A 88 10.22 -18.80 -24.83
N VAL A 89 10.07 -19.21 -23.57
CA VAL A 89 9.29 -18.48 -22.56
C VAL A 89 10.01 -17.18 -22.19
N VAL A 90 11.32 -17.26 -21.92
CA VAL A 90 12.15 -16.08 -21.57
C VAL A 90 12.10 -15.02 -22.67
N THR A 91 12.33 -15.41 -23.92
CA THR A 91 12.33 -14.47 -25.05
C THR A 91 10.97 -13.83 -25.24
N GLU A 92 9.89 -14.61 -25.29
CA GLU A 92 8.54 -14.05 -25.52
C GLU A 92 8.05 -13.19 -24.35
N ALA A 93 8.42 -13.53 -23.11
CA ALA A 93 8.10 -12.71 -21.95
C ALA A 93 8.84 -11.37 -21.98
N SER A 94 10.12 -11.39 -22.36
CA SER A 94 10.92 -10.18 -22.56
C SER A 94 10.33 -9.28 -23.67
N ASP A 95 9.99 -9.87 -24.82
CA ASP A 95 9.44 -9.13 -25.97
C ASP A 95 8.11 -8.44 -25.64
N ARG A 96 7.36 -9.00 -24.68
CA ARG A 96 6.06 -8.50 -24.24
C ARG A 96 6.10 -7.69 -22.95
N GLY A 97 7.27 -7.56 -22.34
CA GLY A 97 7.42 -6.92 -21.04
C GLY A 97 6.69 -7.63 -19.90
N LEU A 98 6.35 -8.92 -20.05
CA LEU A 98 5.71 -9.70 -18.99
C LEU A 98 6.77 -10.08 -17.94
N PRO A 99 6.62 -9.70 -16.66
CA PRO A 99 7.55 -10.13 -15.61
C PRO A 99 7.55 -11.66 -15.49
N LEU A 100 8.72 -12.27 -15.62
CA LEU A 100 8.92 -13.72 -15.53
C LEU A 100 9.90 -14.06 -14.43
N PHE A 101 9.49 -14.91 -13.49
CA PHE A 101 10.31 -15.36 -12.37
C PHE A 101 10.62 -16.85 -12.49
N GLU A 102 11.86 -17.21 -12.20
CA GLU A 102 12.22 -18.60 -11.93
C GLU A 102 11.85 -18.95 -10.49
N VAL A 103 11.01 -19.97 -10.32
CA VAL A 103 10.64 -20.51 -9.00
C VAL A 103 11.33 -21.85 -8.84
N PRO A 104 12.38 -21.96 -8.01
CA PRO A 104 13.13 -23.20 -7.86
C PRO A 104 12.29 -24.25 -7.12
N TYR A 105 12.62 -25.54 -7.31
CA TYR A 105 11.88 -26.67 -6.73
C TYR A 105 11.70 -26.58 -5.21
N GLU A 106 12.69 -26.03 -4.51
CA GLU A 106 12.69 -25.86 -3.05
C GLU A 106 11.73 -24.76 -2.58
N MET A 107 11.12 -24.01 -3.49
CA MET A 107 10.13 -22.98 -3.21
C MET A 107 8.72 -23.43 -3.60
N PRO A 108 7.92 -23.92 -2.63
CA PRO A 108 6.56 -24.35 -2.91
C PRO A 108 5.69 -23.18 -3.36
N PHE A 109 4.88 -23.39 -4.40
CA PHE A 109 3.93 -22.38 -4.86
C PHE A 109 2.96 -21.91 -3.76
N ILE A 110 2.63 -22.80 -2.80
CA ILE A 110 1.80 -22.43 -1.66
C ILE A 110 2.40 -21.30 -0.83
N ALA A 111 3.73 -21.28 -0.64
CA ALA A 111 4.40 -20.22 0.10
C ALA A 111 4.28 -18.86 -0.62
N ILE A 112 4.32 -18.86 -1.96
CA ILE A 112 4.11 -17.65 -2.77
C ILE A 112 2.67 -17.17 -2.65
N THR A 113 1.69 -18.08 -2.75
CA THR A 113 0.27 -17.73 -2.61
C THR A 113 -0.08 -17.23 -1.21
N GLU A 114 0.50 -17.82 -0.16
CA GLU A 114 0.29 -17.39 1.23
C GLU A 114 0.92 -16.01 1.49
N ALA A 115 2.15 -15.76 1.02
CA ALA A 115 2.78 -14.45 1.15
C ALA A 115 1.95 -13.35 0.48
N ALA A 116 1.48 -13.60 -0.75
CA ALA A 116 0.62 -12.65 -1.45
C ALA A 116 -0.73 -12.46 -0.75
N ALA A 117 -1.38 -13.54 -0.29
CA ALA A 117 -2.64 -13.46 0.44
C ALA A 117 -2.48 -12.66 1.74
N ASN A 118 -1.41 -12.90 2.51
CA ASN A 118 -1.12 -12.16 3.72
C ASN A 118 -0.92 -10.67 3.44
N HIS A 119 -0.20 -10.32 2.37
CA HIS A 119 -0.02 -8.92 1.99
C HIS A 119 -1.35 -8.25 1.62
N LEU A 120 -2.15 -8.91 0.77
CA LEU A 120 -3.45 -8.41 0.33
C LEU A 120 -4.45 -8.25 1.48
N VAL A 121 -4.40 -9.12 2.50
CA VAL A 121 -5.20 -8.99 3.72
C VAL A 121 -4.67 -7.87 4.62
N ASN A 122 -3.36 -7.77 4.80
CA ASN A 122 -2.74 -6.82 5.73
C ASN A 122 -2.85 -5.36 5.28
N GLU A 123 -3.02 -5.10 3.98
CA GLU A 123 -3.16 -3.75 3.44
C GLU A 123 -4.35 -2.97 4.04
N HIS A 124 -5.44 -3.65 4.40
CA HIS A 124 -6.58 -3.03 5.08
C HIS A 124 -6.46 -3.01 6.61
N TYR A 125 -5.71 -3.94 7.21
CA TYR A 125 -5.52 -4.01 8.65
C TYR A 125 -4.51 -2.99 9.18
N ASP A 126 -3.49 -2.63 8.41
CA ASP A 126 -2.40 -1.79 8.92
C ASP A 126 -2.85 -0.35 9.20
N VAL A 127 -3.65 0.25 8.32
CA VAL A 127 -4.17 1.61 8.53
C VAL A 127 -5.12 1.67 9.74
N LEU A 128 -6.03 0.69 9.84
CA LEU A 128 -6.98 0.61 10.94
C LEU A 128 -6.29 0.35 12.28
N SER A 129 -5.36 -0.63 12.31
CA SER A 129 -4.59 -0.97 13.51
C SER A 129 -3.73 0.19 13.97
N ARG A 130 -3.11 0.93 13.05
CA ARG A 130 -2.38 2.17 13.38
C ARG A 130 -3.29 3.21 14.00
N GLY A 131 -4.48 3.41 13.44
CA GLY A 131 -5.48 4.33 13.98
C GLY A 131 -5.88 3.97 15.42
N ILE A 132 -6.20 2.70 15.67
CA ILE A 132 -6.56 2.20 17.00
C ILE A 132 -5.40 2.40 17.99
N ALA A 133 -4.18 2.01 17.59
CA ALA A 133 -3.01 2.14 18.46
C ALA A 133 -2.68 3.60 18.82
N VAL A 134 -2.88 4.55 17.89
CA VAL A 134 -2.76 5.99 18.17
C VAL A 134 -3.85 6.43 19.16
N ASN A 135 -5.10 6.02 18.95
CA ASN A 135 -6.20 6.37 19.82
C ASN A 135 -5.98 5.87 21.27
N GLU A 136 -5.55 4.62 21.46
CA GLU A 136 -5.23 4.08 22.79
C GLU A 136 -4.10 4.83 23.49
N ARG A 137 -3.08 5.30 22.75
CA ARG A 137 -1.99 6.11 23.33
C ARG A 137 -2.49 7.47 23.76
N LEU A 138 -3.34 8.12 22.96
CA LEU A 138 -3.97 9.40 23.30
C LEU A 138 -4.90 9.26 24.51
N GLU A 139 -5.76 8.24 24.56
CA GLU A 139 -6.61 7.94 25.72
C GLU A 139 -5.78 7.74 26.98
N ARG A 140 -4.68 6.98 26.90
CA ARG A 140 -3.77 6.76 28.02
C ARG A 140 -3.10 8.05 28.49
N LEU A 141 -2.77 8.98 27.59
CA LEU A 141 -2.24 10.30 27.96
C LEU A 141 -3.28 11.11 28.72
N VAL A 142 -4.52 11.16 28.23
CA VAL A 142 -5.63 11.87 28.89
C VAL A 142 -5.91 11.29 30.28
N LEU A 143 -5.99 9.96 30.41
CA LEU A 143 -6.24 9.29 31.70
C LEU A 143 -5.11 9.50 32.72
N LYS A 144 -3.88 9.75 32.27
CA LYS A 144 -2.75 10.11 33.14
C LYS A 144 -2.70 11.60 33.50
N GLY A 145 -3.69 12.39 33.07
CA GLY A 145 -3.73 13.83 33.28
C GLY A 145 -2.81 14.62 32.35
N GLY A 146 -2.47 14.04 31.19
CA GLY A 146 -1.60 14.68 30.21
C GLY A 146 -2.21 15.93 29.59
N GLY A 147 -1.37 16.92 29.29
CA GLY A 147 -1.77 18.21 28.75
C GLY A 147 -1.93 18.24 27.23
N LEU A 148 -2.48 19.35 26.70
CA LEU A 148 -2.66 19.54 25.25
C LEU A 148 -1.35 19.43 24.45
N ASP A 149 -0.21 19.83 25.02
CA ASP A 149 1.10 19.69 24.37
C ASP A 149 1.59 18.24 24.25
N GLU A 150 1.19 17.36 25.17
CA GLU A 150 1.50 15.93 25.07
C GLU A 150 0.65 15.25 24.00
N ILE A 151 -0.64 15.59 23.98
CA ILE A 151 -1.58 15.15 22.94
C ILE A 151 -1.08 15.61 21.56
N ALA A 152 -0.72 16.89 21.43
CA ALA A 152 -0.22 17.45 20.17
C ALA A 152 1.06 16.72 19.72
N ARG A 153 2.01 16.46 20.62
CA ARG A 153 3.23 15.71 20.29
C ARG A 153 2.95 14.28 19.83
N GLU A 154 2.03 13.58 20.48
CA GLU A 154 1.65 12.22 20.08
C GLU A 154 0.98 12.19 18.70
N ILE A 155 0.08 13.14 18.42
CA ILE A 155 -0.52 13.30 17.08
C ILE A 155 0.57 13.59 16.04
N ALA A 156 1.50 14.51 16.33
CA ALA A 156 2.57 14.87 15.40
C ALA A 156 3.48 13.67 15.08
N ALA A 157 3.80 12.84 16.08
CA ALA A 157 4.56 11.61 15.90
C ALA A 157 3.78 10.60 15.04
N ALA A 158 2.48 10.43 15.29
CA ALA A 158 1.62 9.51 14.55
C ALA A 158 1.49 9.87 13.06
N VAL A 159 1.38 11.17 12.74
CA VAL A 159 1.28 11.65 11.35
C VAL A 159 2.64 11.88 10.68
N GLY A 160 3.75 11.66 11.39
CA GLY A 160 5.10 11.91 10.89
C GLY A 160 5.36 13.38 10.53
N GLY A 161 4.71 14.31 11.22
CA GLY A 161 4.62 15.70 10.80
C GLY A 161 4.53 16.69 11.96
N SER A 162 3.71 17.72 11.79
CA SER A 162 3.50 18.79 12.77
C SER A 162 2.02 18.86 13.13
N SER A 163 1.72 19.17 14.39
CA SER A 163 0.36 19.38 14.86
C SER A 163 0.26 20.72 15.60
N LEU A 164 -0.88 21.38 15.44
CA LEU A 164 -1.19 22.65 16.09
C LEU A 164 -2.60 22.58 16.64
N VAL A 165 -2.76 22.94 17.92
CA VAL A 165 -4.08 23.15 18.53
C VAL A 165 -4.26 24.65 18.67
N LEU A 166 -5.31 25.17 18.06
CA LEU A 166 -5.64 26.59 18.08
C LEU A 166 -6.97 26.79 18.82
N ASP A 167 -7.12 27.92 19.50
CA ASP A 167 -8.40 28.34 20.06
C ASP A 167 -9.28 29.02 19.00
N ARG A 168 -10.48 29.44 19.40
CA ARG A 168 -11.43 30.16 18.53
C ARG A 168 -10.94 31.53 18.02
N ARG A 169 -9.89 32.08 18.63
CA ARG A 169 -9.23 33.32 18.20
C ARG A 169 -8.03 33.04 17.28
N GLY A 170 -7.75 31.76 17.01
CA GLY A 170 -6.56 31.33 16.28
C GLY A 170 -5.27 31.47 17.09
N GLU A 171 -5.37 31.63 18.41
CA GLU A 171 -4.23 31.59 19.31
C GLU A 171 -3.82 30.14 19.56
N ARG A 172 -2.51 29.89 19.61
CA ARG A 172 -1.98 28.54 19.75
C ARG A 172 -2.10 28.09 21.21
N LEU A 173 -2.84 27.00 21.42
CA LEU A 173 -2.98 26.32 22.69
C LEU A 173 -1.89 25.25 22.91
N ALA A 174 -1.49 24.55 21.84
CA ALA A 174 -0.47 23.50 21.91
C ALA A 174 0.21 23.23 20.56
N HIS A 175 1.36 22.57 20.59
CA HIS A 175 2.06 22.14 19.39
C HIS A 175 2.80 20.81 19.54
N GLY A 176 2.96 20.09 18.41
CA GLY A 176 3.78 18.89 18.33
C GLY A 176 4.60 18.85 17.04
N GLY A 177 5.77 18.21 17.09
CA GLY A 177 6.65 18.03 15.93
C GLY A 177 7.43 19.29 15.54
N ARG A 178 7.75 19.40 14.24
CA ARG A 178 8.53 20.53 13.72
C ARG A 178 7.67 21.80 13.77
N ARG A 179 8.21 22.90 14.30
CA ARG A 179 7.47 24.16 14.35
C ARG A 179 7.27 24.70 12.92
N PRO A 180 6.03 24.95 12.47
CA PRO A 180 5.78 25.60 11.19
C PRO A 180 6.28 27.05 11.20
N ALA A 181 6.54 27.60 10.01
CA ALA A 181 6.94 28.99 9.85
C ALA A 181 5.83 29.94 10.34
N ALA A 182 6.19 31.12 10.84
CA ALA A 182 5.27 32.01 11.55
C ALA A 182 4.16 32.56 10.62
N ASP A 183 4.55 32.96 9.42
CA ASP A 183 3.69 33.36 8.31
C ASP A 183 2.64 32.30 7.94
N LEU A 184 3.04 31.03 7.95
CA LEU A 184 2.15 29.91 7.70
C LEU A 184 1.10 29.76 8.81
N VAL A 185 1.52 29.90 10.08
CA VAL A 185 0.62 29.87 11.24
C VAL A 185 -0.37 31.04 11.18
N ASP A 186 0.09 32.23 10.83
CA ASP A 186 -0.75 33.43 10.71
C ASP A 186 -1.81 33.26 9.61
N SER A 187 -1.44 32.69 8.46
CA SER A 187 -2.40 32.40 7.39
C SER A 187 -3.45 31.34 7.78
N ILE A 188 -3.06 30.31 8.54
CA ILE A 188 -4.02 29.33 9.08
C ILE A 188 -4.96 30.02 10.08
N ARG A 189 -4.44 30.89 10.93
CA ARG A 189 -5.21 31.67 11.91
C ARG A 189 -6.28 32.52 11.23
N GLU A 190 -5.95 33.26 10.17
CA GLU A 190 -6.91 34.06 9.41
C GLU A 190 -8.07 33.22 8.87
N GLN A 191 -7.76 32.03 8.36
CA GLN A 191 -8.77 31.10 7.84
C GLN A 191 -9.64 30.47 8.94
N VAL A 192 -9.07 30.18 10.11
CA VAL A 192 -9.83 29.71 11.28
C VAL A 192 -10.80 30.80 11.75
N LEU A 193 -10.32 32.05 11.84
CA LEU A 193 -11.12 33.21 12.24
C LEU A 193 -12.25 33.50 11.25
N SER A 194 -11.99 33.42 9.94
CA SER A 194 -13.01 33.67 8.92
C SER A 194 -14.10 32.60 8.87
N ARG A 195 -13.81 31.38 9.32
CA ARG A 195 -14.72 30.22 9.25
C ARG A 195 -15.52 29.99 10.55
N GLY A 196 -15.00 30.37 11.71
CA GLY A 196 -15.67 30.20 13.01
C GLY A 196 -15.68 28.76 13.54
N SER A 197 -16.33 28.52 14.71
CA SER A 197 -16.21 27.26 15.45
C SER A 197 -17.07 26.09 14.95
N ALA A 198 -17.98 26.33 14.00
CA ALA A 198 -18.88 25.32 13.43
C ALA A 198 -18.46 24.86 12.03
N ALA A 199 -17.25 25.22 11.60
CA ALA A 199 -16.76 24.95 10.25
C ALA A 199 -16.44 23.47 10.06
N ALA A 200 -16.83 22.89 8.93
CA ALA A 200 -16.38 21.56 8.52
C ALA A 200 -14.83 21.50 8.40
N PRO A 201 -14.23 20.29 8.49
CA PRO A 201 -12.80 20.13 8.24
C PRO A 201 -12.40 20.77 6.91
N PHE A 202 -11.23 21.40 6.86
CA PHE A 202 -10.75 22.08 5.67
C PHE A 202 -9.24 21.92 5.49
N VAL A 203 -8.78 22.04 4.24
CA VAL A 203 -7.37 22.15 3.90
C VAL A 203 -7.00 23.63 3.89
N PRO A 204 -5.97 24.08 4.64
CA PRO A 204 -5.51 25.47 4.58
C PRO A 204 -5.10 25.86 3.16
N SER A 205 -5.47 27.07 2.72
CA SER A 205 -5.31 27.54 1.34
C SER A 205 -3.87 27.83 0.87
N GLN A 206 -2.87 27.62 1.72
CA GLN A 206 -1.48 27.88 1.35
C GLN A 206 -0.97 26.79 0.40
N PRO A 207 -0.31 27.13 -0.73
CA PRO A 207 0.14 26.15 -1.72
C PRO A 207 1.05 25.06 -1.14
N GLU A 208 1.86 25.40 -0.14
CA GLU A 208 2.78 24.46 0.52
C GLU A 208 2.06 23.38 1.35
N LEU A 209 0.77 23.58 1.66
CA LEU A 209 -0.06 22.71 2.48
C LEU A 209 -1.12 21.91 1.70
N GLU A 210 -1.25 22.16 0.40
CA GLU A 210 -2.23 21.49 -0.45
C GLU A 210 -1.98 19.98 -0.47
N GLY A 211 -2.98 19.19 -0.08
CA GLY A 211 -2.89 17.73 0.07
C GLY A 211 -1.99 17.25 1.22
N ARG A 212 -1.47 18.15 2.06
CA ARG A 212 -0.49 17.84 3.12
C ARG A 212 -0.90 18.30 4.52
N ALA A 213 -2.01 19.03 4.64
CA ALA A 213 -2.55 19.47 5.91
C ALA A 213 -4.08 19.35 5.96
N LEU A 214 -4.60 19.17 7.17
CA LEU A 214 -6.02 19.16 7.45
C LEU A 214 -6.26 19.89 8.77
N ALA A 215 -7.12 20.90 8.75
CA ALA A 215 -7.63 21.57 9.93
C ALA A 215 -8.98 20.95 10.29
N HIS A 216 -9.10 20.42 11.50
CA HIS A 216 -10.31 19.79 11.98
C HIS A 216 -10.91 20.63 13.12
N PRO A 217 -12.20 21.02 13.07
CA PRO A 217 -12.88 21.59 14.23
C PRO A 217 -12.91 20.56 15.35
N VAL A 218 -12.66 21.00 16.58
CA VAL A 218 -12.90 20.20 17.78
C VAL A 218 -14.06 20.85 18.51
N SER A 219 -15.26 20.29 18.36
CA SER A 219 -16.41 20.76 19.10
C SER A 219 -16.22 20.46 20.58
N PRO A 220 -16.48 21.42 21.49
CA PRO A 220 -16.68 21.09 22.89
C PRO A 220 -18.02 20.37 22.96
N ARG A 221 -18.04 19.04 22.82
CA ARG A 221 -19.15 18.27 23.38
C ARG A 221 -18.91 18.27 24.88
N GLY A 222 -19.48 19.27 25.54
CA GLY A 222 -19.66 19.26 26.98
C GLY A 222 -20.43 18.01 27.35
N GLY A 223 -19.88 17.23 28.29
CA GLY A 223 -20.72 16.42 29.12
C GLY A 223 -21.59 17.37 29.92
N ASP A 224 -22.89 17.38 29.62
CA ASP A 224 -23.89 17.73 30.62
C ASP A 224 -23.79 16.65 31.71
N ALA A 225 -22.90 16.89 32.68
CA ALA A 225 -23.06 16.33 34.00
C ALA A 225 -24.18 17.15 34.65
N GLU A 226 -25.42 16.68 34.50
CA GLU A 226 -26.53 17.13 35.32
C GLU A 226 -26.15 16.94 36.80
N ALA A 227 -26.20 18.06 37.52
CA ALA A 227 -26.09 18.16 38.97
C ALA A 227 -27.42 17.85 39.65
#